data_AF-A0AAD9BQG1-F1
#
_entry.id   AF-A0AAD9BQG1-F1
#
_cell.length_a   1.000
_cell.length_b   1.000
_cell.length_c   1.000
_cell.angle_alpha   90.00
_cell.angle_beta   90.00
_cell.angle_gamma   90.00
#
_symmetry.space_group_name_H-M   'P 1'
#
loop_
_entity.id
_entity.type
_entity.pdbx_description
1 polymer ?
#
loop_
_entity_poly.entity_id
_entity_poly.type
_entity_poly.pdbx_seq_one_letter_code
_entity_poly.pdbx_strand_id
1 'polypeptide(L)'
;MEYIKPLQSIYSLYERIKTNDQQCPHVLERLKALEKLSLFILQKESEQISDDLNEALGKLNKVLLSADELIRKFTEAFELTRAMKSNDYKSEFETLNKSLTDAFVTLSAALHAHQRKMLDKQETRLSEQENMLSEQKVMLKWQKKKMAETGRKLAEQDRKLAEQDRKMAEQDRKFAEQERKLGKQEEMLQKVETKLACESRGNCRIL
;
A
#
# COMPACT_ATOMS: atom_id res chain seq x y z
N MET A 1 16.89 -23.11 13.79
CA MET A 1 17.60 -24.32 13.30
C MET A 1 17.59 -25.50 14.28
N GLU A 2 17.08 -25.38 15.51
CA GLU A 2 17.06 -26.52 16.45
C GLU A 2 16.12 -27.66 16.06
N TYR A 3 15.04 -27.37 15.31
CA TYR A 3 14.00 -28.34 14.92
C TYR A 3 14.45 -29.44 13.94
N ILE A 4 15.64 -29.32 13.32
CA ILE A 4 16.11 -30.21 12.25
C ILE A 4 17.14 -31.23 12.76
N LYS A 5 17.77 -30.97 13.93
CA LYS A 5 18.80 -31.86 14.49
C LYS A 5 18.34 -33.31 14.68
N PRO A 6 17.13 -33.60 15.19
CA PRO A 6 16.68 -34.98 15.36
C PRO A 6 16.50 -35.70 14.01
N LEU A 7 16.09 -34.98 12.96
CA LEU A 7 15.88 -35.57 11.63
C LEU A 7 17.19 -36.08 11.01
N GLN A 8 18.28 -35.33 11.16
CA GLN A 8 19.60 -35.75 10.67
C GLN A 8 20.08 -37.04 11.35
N SER A 9 19.89 -37.14 12.67
CA SER A 9 20.21 -38.34 13.44
C SER A 9 19.38 -39.54 12.96
N ILE A 10 18.06 -39.37 12.86
CA ILE A 10 17.14 -40.39 12.36
C ILE A 10 17.52 -40.90 10.97
N TYR A 11 17.87 -40.01 10.04
CA TYR A 11 18.29 -40.41 8.69
C TYR A 11 19.57 -41.26 8.69
N SER A 12 20.55 -40.89 9.51
CA SER A 12 21.81 -41.66 9.60
C SER A 12 21.61 -43.05 10.21
N LEU A 13 20.73 -43.18 11.21
CA LEU A 13 20.36 -44.45 11.83
C LEU A 13 19.57 -45.31 10.84
N TYR A 14 18.70 -44.70 10.03
CA TYR A 14 17.92 -45.40 9.03
C TYR A 14 18.78 -46.06 7.95
N GLU A 15 19.84 -45.39 7.48
CA GLU A 15 20.74 -45.97 6.47
C GLU A 15 21.40 -47.28 6.95
N ARG A 16 21.62 -47.44 8.25
CA ARG A 16 22.21 -48.64 8.87
C ARG A 16 21.27 -49.84 8.91
N ILE A 17 19.96 -49.61 8.95
CA ILE A 17 18.92 -50.66 9.10
C ILE A 17 18.16 -50.99 7.80
N LYS A 18 18.52 -50.34 6.68
CA LYS A 18 17.83 -50.38 5.37
C LYS A 18 17.61 -51.79 4.78
N THR A 19 18.18 -52.84 5.37
CA THR A 19 18.19 -54.19 4.81
C THR A 19 16.93 -55.03 5.03
N ASN A 20 15.98 -54.72 5.94
CA ASN A 20 14.98 -55.77 6.25
C ASN A 20 13.55 -55.46 6.80
N ASP A 21 12.90 -54.31 6.61
CA ASP A 21 11.46 -54.25 6.99
C ASP A 21 10.60 -53.19 6.29
N GLN A 22 9.29 -53.45 6.14
CA GLN A 22 8.32 -52.62 5.43
C GLN A 22 7.80 -51.41 6.22
N GLN A 23 7.96 -51.37 7.55
CA GLN A 23 7.42 -50.29 8.40
C GLN A 23 8.29 -49.02 8.43
N CYS A 24 9.60 -49.20 8.36
CA CYS A 24 10.60 -48.13 8.38
C CYS A 24 10.47 -47.15 7.18
N PRO A 25 10.27 -47.61 5.92
CA PRO A 25 10.10 -46.72 4.75
C PRO A 25 8.96 -45.68 4.89
N HIS A 26 7.84 -46.05 5.50
CA HIS A 26 6.69 -45.14 5.62
C HIS A 26 6.91 -44.02 6.63
N VAL A 27 7.57 -44.33 7.76
CA VAL A 27 7.96 -43.32 8.76
C VAL A 27 8.93 -42.32 8.13
N LEU A 28 9.89 -42.80 7.34
CA LEU A 28 10.89 -41.98 6.67
C LEU A 28 10.27 -40.96 5.69
N GLU A 29 9.37 -41.41 4.82
CA GLU A 29 8.70 -40.50 3.86
C GLU A 29 7.89 -39.41 4.57
N ARG A 30 7.30 -39.74 5.72
CA ARG A 30 6.54 -38.79 6.54
C ARG A 30 7.44 -37.76 7.22
N LEU A 31 8.59 -38.20 7.73
CA LEU A 31 9.61 -37.32 8.29
C LEU A 31 10.16 -36.36 7.24
N LYS A 32 10.41 -36.83 6.01
CA LYS A 32 10.80 -35.96 4.88
C LYS A 32 9.74 -34.92 4.55
N ALA A 33 8.46 -35.29 4.57
CA ALA A 33 7.37 -34.34 4.33
C ALA A 33 7.31 -33.25 5.43
N LEU A 34 7.45 -33.66 6.69
CA LEU A 34 7.51 -32.75 7.84
C LEU A 34 8.74 -31.84 7.81
N GLU A 35 9.89 -32.35 7.40
CA GLU A 35 11.11 -31.57 7.22
C GLU A 35 10.93 -30.48 6.16
N LYS A 36 10.41 -30.84 4.97
CA LYS A 36 10.12 -29.88 3.89
C LYS A 36 9.18 -28.77 4.35
N LEU A 37 8.12 -29.13 5.07
CA LEU A 37 7.15 -28.17 5.60
C LEU A 37 7.79 -27.26 6.65
N SER A 38 8.59 -27.81 7.56
CA SER A 38 9.29 -27.04 8.59
C SER A 38 10.30 -26.07 7.98
N LEU A 39 11.05 -26.48 6.96
CA LEU A 39 11.97 -25.62 6.21
C LEU A 39 11.23 -24.49 5.50
N PHE A 40 10.10 -24.80 4.86
CA PHE A 40 9.27 -23.79 4.19
C PHE A 40 8.81 -22.70 5.17
N ILE A 41 8.31 -23.09 6.35
CA ILE A 41 7.87 -22.16 7.40
C ILE A 41 9.04 -21.29 7.86
N LEU A 42 10.19 -21.90 8.16
CA LEU A 42 11.38 -21.18 8.63
C LEU A 42 11.95 -20.21 7.59
N GLN A 43 11.79 -20.49 6.29
CA GLN A 43 12.32 -19.65 5.23
C GLN A 43 11.37 -18.50 4.85
N LYS A 44 10.07 -18.78 4.75
CA LYS A 44 9.09 -17.79 4.26
C LYS A 44 8.41 -16.98 5.35
N GLU A 45 8.30 -17.50 6.56
CA GLU A 45 7.51 -16.89 7.64
C GLU A 45 8.37 -16.35 8.79
N SER A 46 9.69 -16.29 8.62
CA SER A 46 10.68 -15.97 9.68
C SER A 46 10.46 -14.65 10.42
N GLU A 47 9.77 -13.68 9.82
CA GLU A 47 9.58 -12.35 10.42
C GLU A 47 8.28 -12.23 11.22
N GLN A 48 7.31 -13.16 11.11
CA GLN A 48 5.98 -13.04 11.74
C GLN A 48 5.34 -14.38 12.16
N ILE A 49 6.11 -15.39 12.56
CA ILE A 49 5.56 -16.67 13.01
C ILE A 49 4.57 -16.46 14.18
N SER A 50 3.32 -16.94 14.01
CA SER A 50 2.29 -16.92 15.06
C SER A 50 2.71 -17.73 16.29
N ASP A 51 2.24 -17.35 17.48
CA ASP A 51 2.43 -18.14 18.70
C ASP A 51 1.90 -19.58 18.53
N ASP A 52 0.73 -19.73 17.90
CA ASP A 52 0.15 -21.05 17.58
C ASP A 52 1.06 -21.89 16.68
N LEU A 53 1.75 -21.24 15.72
CA LEU A 53 2.64 -21.90 14.78
C LEU A 53 3.96 -22.30 15.45
N ASN A 54 4.48 -21.45 16.35
CA ASN A 54 5.61 -21.79 17.21
C ASN A 54 5.28 -22.95 18.17
N GLU A 55 4.07 -22.97 18.75
CA GLU A 55 3.61 -24.06 19.60
C GLU A 55 3.53 -25.38 18.81
N ALA A 56 2.99 -25.34 17.59
CA ALA A 56 2.91 -26.50 16.71
C ALA A 56 4.30 -27.03 16.31
N LEU A 57 5.24 -26.14 15.97
CA LEU A 57 6.65 -26.51 15.71
C LEU A 57 7.32 -27.10 16.95
N GLY A 58 7.02 -26.56 18.13
CA GLY A 58 7.48 -27.12 19.41
C GLY A 58 6.96 -28.53 19.67
N LYS A 59 5.67 -28.79 19.40
CA LYS A 59 5.07 -30.14 19.48
C LYS A 59 5.73 -31.10 18.49
N LEU A 60 5.97 -30.67 17.25
CA LEU A 60 6.70 -31.46 16.26
C LEU A 60 8.09 -31.82 16.76
N ASN A 61 8.85 -30.87 17.31
CA ASN A 61 10.20 -31.13 17.82
C ASN A 61 10.21 -32.23 18.89
N LYS A 62 9.25 -32.20 19.82
CA LYS A 62 9.11 -33.21 20.87
C LYS A 62 8.86 -34.60 20.26
N VAL A 63 7.97 -34.69 19.27
CA VAL A 63 7.70 -35.96 18.57
C VAL A 63 8.94 -36.46 17.83
N LEU A 64 9.69 -35.56 17.18
CA LEU A 64 10.93 -35.91 16.49
C LEU A 64 12.03 -36.41 17.44
N LEU A 65 12.14 -35.82 18.64
CA LEU A 65 13.06 -36.31 19.68
C LEU A 65 12.67 -37.70 20.17
N SER A 66 11.37 -37.95 20.41
CA SER A 66 10.88 -39.28 20.76
C SER A 66 11.10 -40.30 19.63
N ALA A 67 10.98 -39.87 18.37
CA ALA A 67 11.24 -40.70 17.21
C ALA A 67 12.72 -41.12 17.12
N ASP A 68 13.63 -40.17 17.33
CA ASP A 68 15.07 -40.41 17.36
C ASP A 68 15.46 -41.40 18.46
N GLU A 69 14.92 -41.24 19.67
CA GLU A 69 15.19 -42.15 20.77
C GLU A 69 14.68 -43.57 20.49
N LEU A 70 13.47 -43.71 19.92
CA LEU A 70 12.89 -45.01 19.58
C LEU A 70 13.70 -45.72 18.48
N ILE A 71 14.05 -44.99 17.42
CA ILE A 71 14.83 -45.54 16.29
C ILE A 71 16.23 -45.92 16.75
N ARG A 72 16.85 -45.15 17.65
CA ARG A 72 18.14 -45.50 18.23
C ARG A 72 18.08 -46.78 19.05
N LYS A 73 17.10 -46.91 19.97
CA LYS A 73 16.90 -48.13 20.76
C LYS A 73 16.65 -49.36 19.88
N PHE A 74 15.82 -49.19 18.85
CA PHE A 74 15.56 -50.24 17.85
C PHE A 74 16.84 -50.66 17.12
N THR A 75 17.64 -49.69 16.66
CA THR A 75 18.90 -49.94 15.94
C THR A 75 19.91 -50.68 16.81
N GLU A 76 20.10 -50.26 18.07
CA GLU A 76 21.00 -50.92 19.03
C GLU A 76 20.58 -52.37 19.30
N ALA A 77 19.28 -52.60 19.52
CA ALA A 77 18.74 -53.94 19.76
C ALA A 77 18.87 -54.87 18.54
N PHE A 78 18.64 -54.32 17.33
CA PHE A 78 18.79 -55.04 16.07
C PHE A 78 20.24 -55.50 15.83
N GLU A 79 21.22 -54.63 16.07
CA GLU A 79 22.65 -54.96 15.93
C GLU A 79 23.11 -56.03 16.93
N LEU A 80 22.60 -55.99 18.17
CA LEU A 80 23.00 -56.92 19.23
C LEU A 80 22.47 -58.35 19.04
N THR A 81 21.27 -58.51 18.49
CA THR A 81 20.60 -59.83 18.46
C THR A 81 20.56 -60.48 17.08
N ARG A 82 20.83 -59.74 15.99
CA ARG A 82 20.89 -60.18 14.57
C ARG A 82 19.66 -60.95 14.02
N ALA A 83 18.67 -61.23 14.86
CA ALA A 83 17.43 -61.95 14.57
C ALA A 83 16.32 -61.44 15.52
N MET A 84 15.92 -60.18 15.40
CA MET A 84 14.75 -59.66 16.10
C MET A 84 13.47 -59.98 15.34
N LYS A 85 12.39 -60.27 16.08
CA LYS A 85 11.04 -60.37 15.53
C LYS A 85 10.44 -58.97 15.54
N SER A 86 9.91 -58.53 14.40
CA SER A 86 9.26 -57.21 14.21
C SER A 86 8.10 -56.91 15.17
N ASN A 87 7.64 -57.91 15.94
CA ASN A 87 6.51 -57.79 16.84
C ASN A 87 6.81 -57.00 18.14
N ASP A 88 8.07 -56.93 18.58
CA ASP A 88 8.42 -56.33 19.90
C ASP A 88 8.36 -54.80 19.92
N TYR A 89 8.46 -54.14 18.76
CA TYR A 89 8.43 -52.67 18.64
C TYR A 89 7.23 -52.15 17.83
N LYS A 90 6.36 -53.05 17.37
CA LYS A 90 5.27 -52.72 16.46
C LYS A 90 4.32 -51.68 17.05
N SER A 91 3.94 -51.84 18.32
CA SER A 91 3.06 -50.91 19.05
C SER A 91 3.67 -49.52 19.23
N GLU A 92 4.97 -49.44 19.44
CA GLU A 92 5.73 -48.20 19.64
C GLU A 92 5.82 -47.45 18.32
N PHE A 93 6.09 -48.15 17.21
CA PHE A 93 6.07 -47.55 15.87
C PHE A 93 4.66 -47.13 15.43
N GLU A 94 3.61 -47.88 15.79
CA GLU A 94 2.22 -47.45 15.58
C GLU A 94 1.90 -46.18 16.38
N THR A 95 2.34 -46.10 17.64
CA THR A 95 2.19 -44.91 18.48
C THR A 95 2.94 -43.72 17.91
N LEU A 96 4.19 -43.92 17.48
CA LEU A 96 4.99 -42.89 16.82
C LEU A 96 4.31 -42.38 15.55
N ASN A 97 3.78 -43.28 14.72
CA ASN A 97 3.05 -42.91 13.51
C ASN A 97 1.82 -42.06 13.80
N LYS A 98 1.07 -42.41 14.86
CA LYS A 98 -0.06 -41.60 15.31
C LYS A 98 0.40 -40.21 15.75
N SER A 99 1.46 -40.12 16.57
CA SER A 99 2.02 -38.85 17.03
C SER A 99 2.56 -37.98 15.89
N LEU A 100 3.23 -38.58 14.89
CA LEU A 100 3.69 -37.87 13.69
C LEU A 100 2.50 -37.36 12.86
N THR A 101 1.41 -38.12 12.79
CA THR A 101 0.17 -37.70 12.13
C THR A 101 -0.44 -36.49 12.84
N ASP A 102 -0.60 -36.56 14.16
CA ASP A 102 -1.14 -35.46 14.96
C ASP A 102 -0.28 -34.20 14.86
N ALA A 103 1.06 -34.35 14.91
CA ALA A 103 1.98 -33.24 14.74
C ALA A 103 1.84 -32.60 13.35
N PHE A 104 1.75 -33.41 12.29
CA PHE A 104 1.54 -32.91 10.92
C PHE A 104 0.22 -32.16 10.77
N VAL A 105 -0.89 -32.72 11.27
CA VAL A 105 -2.21 -32.10 11.20
C VAL A 105 -2.23 -30.80 11.99
N THR A 106 -1.67 -30.80 13.20
CA THR A 106 -1.58 -29.60 14.05
C THR A 106 -0.77 -28.50 13.36
N LEU A 107 0.40 -28.85 12.79
CA LEU A 107 1.26 -27.89 12.12
C LEU A 107 0.63 -27.33 10.84
N SER A 108 -0.04 -28.18 10.06
CA SER A 108 -0.76 -27.76 8.85
C SER A 108 -1.93 -26.83 9.19
N ALA A 109 -2.70 -27.16 10.24
CA ALA A 109 -3.80 -26.33 10.70
C ALA A 109 -3.32 -24.96 11.22
N ALA A 110 -2.25 -24.95 12.02
CA ALA A 110 -1.64 -23.72 12.52
C ALA A 110 -1.11 -22.85 11.37
N LEU A 111 -0.47 -23.45 10.35
CA LEU A 111 0.01 -22.76 9.16
C LEU A 111 -1.13 -22.12 8.38
N HIS A 112 -2.21 -22.86 8.13
CA HIS A 112 -3.38 -22.32 7.43
C HIS A 112 -4.06 -21.18 8.22
N ALA A 113 -4.19 -21.32 9.54
CA ALA A 113 -4.73 -20.26 10.39
C ALA A 113 -3.84 -19.00 10.35
N HIS A 114 -2.51 -19.18 10.40
CA HIS A 114 -1.55 -18.08 10.28
C HIS A 114 -1.69 -17.36 8.92
N GLN A 115 -1.71 -18.10 7.82
CA GLN A 115 -1.87 -17.55 6.47
C GLN A 115 -3.20 -16.82 6.31
N ARG A 116 -4.31 -17.36 6.83
CA ARG A 116 -5.62 -16.71 6.80
C ARG A 116 -5.59 -15.39 7.56
N LYS A 117 -5.03 -15.37 8.76
CA LYS A 117 -4.89 -14.14 9.56
C LYS A 117 -4.05 -13.07 8.84
N MET A 118 -3.02 -13.48 8.10
CA MET A 118 -2.22 -12.57 7.28
C MET A 118 -3.02 -11.99 6.10
N LEU A 119 -3.83 -12.80 5.43
CA LEU A 119 -4.74 -12.35 4.37
C LEU A 119 -5.80 -11.38 4.92
N ASP A 120 -6.45 -11.71 6.04
CA ASP A 120 -7.47 -10.85 6.66
C ASP A 120 -6.88 -9.47 7.07
N LYS A 121 -5.63 -9.45 7.56
CA LYS A 121 -4.90 -8.20 7.85
C LYS A 121 -4.63 -7.40 6.58
N GLN A 122 -4.26 -8.07 5.48
CA GLN A 122 -4.02 -7.41 4.21
C GLN A 122 -5.31 -6.83 3.62
N GLU A 123 -6.41 -7.56 3.70
CA GLU A 123 -7.73 -7.11 3.26
C GLU A 123 -8.20 -5.88 4.05
N THR A 124 -8.06 -5.91 5.38
CA THR A 124 -8.35 -4.75 6.24
C THR A 124 -7.54 -3.52 5.82
N ARG A 125 -6.23 -3.68 5.60
CA ARG A 125 -5.35 -2.58 5.14
C ARG A 125 -5.76 -2.03 3.77
N LEU A 126 -6.17 -2.89 2.85
CA LEU A 126 -6.65 -2.46 1.54
C LEU A 126 -7.96 -1.67 1.67
N SER A 127 -8.90 -2.14 2.48
CA SER A 127 -10.15 -1.45 2.77
C SER A 127 -9.92 -0.06 3.39
N GLU A 128 -8.99 0.04 4.35
CA GLU A 128 -8.58 1.34 4.93
C GLU A 128 -8.00 2.28 3.87
N GLN A 129 -7.15 1.79 2.97
CA GLN A 129 -6.60 2.58 1.85
C GLN A 129 -7.69 3.03 0.87
N GLU A 130 -8.65 2.17 0.54
CA GLU A 130 -9.79 2.52 -0.31
C GLU A 130 -10.64 3.63 0.31
N ASN A 131 -10.91 3.54 1.62
CA ASN A 131 -11.63 4.57 2.35
C ASN A 131 -10.89 5.91 2.33
N MET A 132 -9.58 5.92 2.63
CA MET A 132 -8.77 7.14 2.55
C MET A 132 -8.78 7.75 1.14
N LEU A 133 -8.66 6.93 0.09
CA LEU A 133 -8.72 7.38 -1.29
C LEU A 133 -10.10 7.96 -1.64
N SER A 134 -11.17 7.37 -1.13
CA SER A 134 -12.54 7.87 -1.30
C SER A 134 -12.71 9.25 -0.66
N GLU A 135 -12.23 9.42 0.58
CA GLU A 135 -12.25 10.70 1.29
C GLU A 135 -11.44 11.79 0.57
N GLN A 136 -10.23 11.44 0.10
CA GLN A 136 -9.41 12.36 -0.71
C GLN A 136 -10.12 12.79 -2.00
N LYS A 137 -10.80 11.87 -2.70
CA LYS A 137 -11.60 12.19 -3.90
C LYS A 137 -12.73 13.17 -3.58
N VAL A 138 -13.42 12.99 -2.46
CA VAL A 138 -14.47 13.91 -2.02
C VAL A 138 -13.88 15.30 -1.71
N MET A 139 -12.76 15.36 -1.00
CA MET A 139 -12.07 16.60 -0.68
C MET A 139 -11.62 17.35 -1.94
N LEU A 140 -10.99 16.65 -2.89
CA LEU A 140 -10.56 17.23 -4.17
C LEU A 140 -11.75 17.76 -4.97
N LYS A 141 -12.88 17.04 -4.98
CA LYS A 141 -14.11 17.51 -5.64
C LYS A 141 -14.63 18.80 -5.01
N TRP A 142 -14.59 18.90 -3.68
CA TRP A 142 -14.98 20.12 -2.96
C TRP A 142 -14.01 21.29 -3.25
N GLN A 143 -12.70 21.06 -3.20
CA GLN A 143 -11.70 22.07 -3.53
C GLN A 143 -11.86 22.59 -4.96
N LYS A 144 -12.07 21.69 -5.94
CA LYS A 144 -12.32 22.06 -7.33
C LYS A 144 -13.57 22.94 -7.49
N LYS A 145 -14.66 22.63 -6.78
CA LYS A 145 -15.86 23.46 -6.77
C LYS A 145 -15.59 24.85 -6.19
N LYS A 146 -14.86 24.93 -5.08
CA LYS A 146 -14.49 26.21 -4.44
C LYS A 146 -13.61 27.07 -5.35
N MET A 147 -12.64 26.46 -6.03
CA MET A 147 -11.81 27.13 -7.03
C MET A 147 -12.62 27.63 -8.24
N ALA A 148 -13.59 26.84 -8.71
CA ALA A 148 -14.47 27.27 -9.79
C ALA A 148 -15.36 28.45 -9.38
N GLU A 149 -15.87 28.47 -8.15
CA GLU A 149 -16.69 29.57 -7.65
C GLU A 149 -15.89 30.86 -7.48
N THR A 150 -14.67 30.77 -6.93
CA THR A 150 -13.76 31.92 -6.83
C THR A 150 -13.35 32.44 -8.21
N GLY A 151 -13.07 31.57 -9.17
CA GLY A 151 -12.84 31.95 -10.56
C GLY A 151 -14.03 32.69 -11.20
N ARG A 152 -15.27 32.26 -10.94
CA ARG A 152 -16.47 32.97 -11.40
C ARG A 152 -16.60 34.36 -10.76
N LYS A 153 -16.33 34.48 -9.46
CA LYS A 153 -16.37 35.76 -8.74
C LYS A 153 -15.34 36.75 -9.31
N LEU A 154 -14.13 36.27 -9.61
CA LEU A 154 -13.08 37.09 -10.22
C LEU A 154 -13.48 37.54 -11.63
N ALA A 155 -13.98 36.63 -12.47
CA ALA A 155 -14.44 36.98 -13.82
C ALA A 155 -15.58 38.01 -13.82
N GLU A 156 -16.48 37.96 -12.82
CA GLU A 156 -17.54 38.96 -12.65
C GLU A 156 -16.97 40.33 -12.22
N GLN A 157 -15.93 40.35 -11.38
CA GLN A 157 -15.24 41.60 -11.03
C GLN A 157 -14.53 42.20 -12.25
N ASP A 158 -13.82 41.39 -13.03
CA ASP A 158 -13.15 41.84 -14.27
C ASP A 158 -14.17 42.43 -15.26
N ARG A 159 -15.34 41.80 -15.41
CA ARG A 159 -16.42 42.32 -16.26
C ARG A 159 -16.93 43.68 -15.76
N LYS A 160 -17.08 43.86 -14.45
CA LYS A 160 -17.51 45.15 -13.86
C LYS A 160 -16.47 46.24 -14.06
N LEU A 161 -15.18 45.93 -13.90
CA LEU A 161 -14.09 46.87 -14.16
C LEU A 161 -14.06 47.27 -15.64
N ALA A 162 -14.18 46.31 -16.57
CA ALA A 162 -14.22 46.61 -18.00
C ALA A 162 -15.41 47.52 -18.39
N GLU A 163 -16.57 47.35 -17.73
CA GLU A 163 -17.72 48.23 -17.94
C GLU A 163 -17.48 49.65 -17.38
N GLN A 164 -16.79 49.77 -16.24
CA GLN A 164 -16.39 51.07 -15.71
C GLN A 164 -15.39 51.77 -16.63
N ASP A 165 -14.38 51.07 -17.12
CA ASP A 165 -13.41 51.60 -18.09
C ASP A 165 -14.09 52.10 -19.37
N ARG A 166 -15.07 51.34 -19.87
CA ARG A 166 -15.88 51.75 -21.03
C ARG A 166 -16.64 53.05 -20.77
N LYS A 167 -17.23 53.20 -19.58
CA LYS A 167 -17.96 54.42 -19.18
C LYS A 167 -17.02 55.62 -19.05
N MET A 168 -15.86 55.43 -18.43
CA MET A 168 -14.84 56.50 -18.34
C MET A 168 -14.38 56.93 -19.74
N ALA A 169 -14.06 55.98 -20.63
CA ALA A 169 -13.67 56.28 -22.00
C ALA A 169 -14.76 57.03 -22.79
N GLU A 170 -16.05 56.78 -22.52
CA GLU A 170 -17.16 57.54 -23.11
C GLU A 170 -17.24 58.98 -22.56
N GLN A 171 -17.02 59.16 -21.26
CA GLN A 171 -16.95 60.49 -20.64
C GLN A 171 -15.77 61.30 -21.20
N ASP A 172 -14.59 60.69 -21.31
CA ASP A 172 -13.40 61.32 -21.89
C ASP A 172 -13.65 61.78 -23.33
N ARG A 173 -14.34 60.95 -24.14
CA ARG A 173 -14.76 61.35 -25.50
C ARG A 173 -15.69 62.57 -25.50
N LYS A 174 -16.65 62.62 -24.57
CA LYS A 174 -17.58 63.76 -24.44
C LYS A 174 -16.84 65.04 -24.03
N PHE A 175 -15.92 64.95 -23.07
CA PHE A 175 -15.08 66.08 -22.66
C PHE A 175 -14.21 66.57 -23.81
N ALA A 176 -13.52 65.67 -24.52
CA ALA A 176 -12.71 66.03 -25.69
C ALA A 176 -13.55 66.72 -26.78
N GLU A 177 -14.80 66.32 -27.00
CA GLU A 177 -15.70 67.00 -27.94
C GLU A 177 -16.07 68.42 -27.47
N GLN A 178 -16.32 68.60 -26.17
CA GLN A 178 -16.59 69.91 -25.58
C GLN A 178 -15.39 70.85 -25.70
N GLU A 179 -14.18 70.36 -25.40
CA GLU A 179 -12.93 71.13 -25.57
C GLU A 179 -12.75 71.58 -27.03
N ARG A 180 -13.03 70.70 -28.00
CA ARG A 180 -13.00 71.09 -29.43
C ARG A 180 -14.04 72.13 -29.79
N LYS A 181 -15.22 72.13 -29.16
CA LYS A 181 -16.26 73.16 -29.37
C LYS A 181 -15.83 74.50 -28.77
N LEU A 182 -15.28 74.49 -27.56
CA LEU A 182 -14.75 75.69 -26.90
C LEU A 182 -13.60 76.30 -27.70
N GLY A 183 -12.62 75.51 -28.14
CA GLY A 183 -11.52 76.01 -28.97
C GLY A 183 -11.98 76.68 -30.27
N LYS A 184 -13.03 76.15 -30.92
CA LYS A 184 -13.65 76.82 -32.09
C LYS A 184 -14.30 78.15 -31.73
N GLN A 185 -14.94 78.25 -30.56
CA GLN A 185 -15.53 79.51 -30.07
C GLN A 185 -14.43 80.55 -29.78
N GLU A 186 -13.33 80.15 -29.15
CA GLU A 186 -12.17 81.02 -28.92
C GLU A 186 -11.57 81.54 -30.23
N GLU A 187 -11.38 80.67 -31.23
CA GLU A 187 -10.92 81.10 -32.56
C GLU A 187 -11.88 82.11 -33.23
N MET A 188 -13.20 81.90 -33.09
CA MET A 188 -14.20 82.85 -33.60
C MET A 188 -14.13 84.20 -32.89
N LEU A 189 -13.99 84.21 -31.56
CA LEU A 189 -13.86 85.43 -30.76
C LEU A 189 -12.59 86.20 -31.15
N GLN A 190 -11.44 85.53 -31.25
CA GLN A 190 -10.20 86.15 -31.71
C GLN A 190 -10.35 86.80 -33.10
N LYS A 191 -11.08 86.16 -34.03
CA LYS A 191 -11.38 86.74 -35.35
C LYS A 191 -12.27 87.99 -35.25
N VAL A 192 -13.20 88.06 -34.31
CA VAL A 192 -14.04 89.24 -34.10
C VAL A 192 -13.24 90.37 -33.44
N GLU A 193 -12.46 90.08 -32.41
CA GLU A 193 -11.58 91.05 -31.74
C GLU A 193 -10.58 91.68 -32.71
N THR A 194 -9.94 90.86 -33.56
CA THR A 194 -9.02 91.37 -34.59
C THR A 194 -9.72 92.26 -35.61
N LYS A 195 -10.95 91.93 -36.03
CA LYS A 195 -11.77 92.79 -36.90
C LYS A 195 -12.11 94.13 -36.23
N LEU A 196 -12.61 94.11 -35.00
CA LEU A 196 -12.94 95.32 -34.23
C LEU A 196 -11.71 96.21 -33.99
N ALA A 197 -10.54 95.62 -33.75
CA ALA A 197 -9.29 96.35 -33.60
C ALA A 197 -8.88 97.05 -34.91
N CYS A 198 -9.08 96.40 -36.07
CA CYS A 198 -8.84 97.00 -37.38
C CYS A 198 -9.78 98.18 -37.65
N GLU A 199 -11.08 98.04 -37.32
CA GLU A 199 -12.08 99.11 -37.48
C GLU A 199 -11.76 100.32 -36.58
N SER A 200 -11.37 100.08 -35.32
CA SER A 200 -11.00 101.14 -34.38
C SER A 200 -9.75 101.91 -34.83
N ARG A 201 -8.75 101.22 -35.40
CA ARG A 201 -7.56 101.85 -36.00
C ARG A 201 -7.87 102.63 -37.28
N GLY A 202 -8.87 102.21 -38.06
CA GLY A 202 -9.38 102.94 -39.22
C GLY A 202 -10.05 104.27 -38.85
N ASN A 203 -10.84 104.27 -37.78
CA ASN A 203 -11.54 105.46 -37.29
C ASN A 203 -10.61 106.48 -36.60
N CYS A 204 -9.49 106.06 -36.01
CA CYS A 204 -8.50 106.96 -35.41
C CYS A 204 -7.67 107.77 -36.44
N ARG A 205 -7.82 107.54 -37.75
CA ARG A 205 -7.14 108.32 -38.80
C ARG A 205 -7.96 109.51 -39.32
N ILE A 206 -9.17 109.76 -38.80
CA ILE A 206 -10.09 110.82 -39.27
C ILE A 206 -10.54 111.74 -38.12
N LEU A 207 -9.71 111.93 -37.09
CA LEU A 207 -9.81 113.03 -36.13
C LEU A 207 -8.46 113.76 -36.10
#